data_AF-A0A5J4RMD8-F1
#
_entry.id   AF-A0A5J4RMD8-F1
#
_cell.length_a   1.000
_cell.length_b   1.000
_cell.length_c   1.000
_cell.angle_alpha   90.00
_cell.angle_beta   90.00
_cell.angle_gamma   90.00
#
_symmetry.space_group_name_H-M   'P 1'
#
loop_
_entity.id
_entity.type
_entity.pdbx_description
1 polymer ?
#
loop_
_entity_poly.entity_id
_entity_poly.type
_entity_poly.pdbx_seq_one_letter_code
_entity_poly.pdbx_strand_id
1 'polypeptide(L)'
;MQISKHFLSNFLDVNVWKSDFTTIKDDFLKSIKFEELKEKPLLKEKILIYSSKEEVEEIENICQNELNFHKYICNKYLNLEKEPKDELLSVYGKIRCDIIEIDETLDDIQKQIDEITKNNKTDEIQEKKPILLYYQEHNKRVKDEILEFLKNDVENYALFNCYGNSIMRSIATSKLYNYFWKPNAYKPIYPNDLANKFSNLILVDFRYLCDKYENDKNAFRDYLKNYIKVNDIVYCIKNLINKHHLLPERNDLLVEALNVYENGAKIIFANAVPTIIEGILHDLCILSGENENELLSKGFQYKLDKLKDILSYELYYEYYSFKFRLFRNKVAHGRLNKSDDELPDLLLLDLYQICNLIFSTKIKLNQKRFVIKKSIKIYKI
;
A
#
# COMPACT_ATOMS: atom_id res chain seq x y z
N MET A 1 -27.17 7.52 24.00
CA MET A 1 -28.54 7.72 24.56
C MET A 1 -29.44 8.58 23.68
N GLN A 2 -28.94 9.67 23.07
CA GLN A 2 -29.79 10.62 22.33
C GLN A 2 -30.49 9.99 21.10
N ILE A 3 -29.82 9.10 20.38
CA ILE A 3 -30.39 8.40 19.22
C ILE A 3 -31.56 7.50 19.63
N SER A 4 -31.45 6.79 20.76
CA SER A 4 -32.58 6.02 21.30
C SER A 4 -33.75 6.94 21.66
N LYS A 5 -33.50 8.11 22.26
CA LYS A 5 -34.57 9.10 22.56
C LYS A 5 -35.23 9.64 21.29
N HIS A 6 -34.47 9.92 20.23
CA HIS A 6 -35.02 10.32 18.92
C HIS A 6 -35.86 9.21 18.27
N PHE A 7 -35.39 7.96 18.31
CA PHE A 7 -36.15 6.83 17.82
C PHE A 7 -37.47 6.69 18.59
N LEU A 8 -37.40 6.71 19.92
CA LEU A 8 -38.57 6.60 20.79
C LEU A 8 -39.53 7.78 20.60
N SER A 9 -39.06 9.00 20.34
CA SER A 9 -39.95 10.15 20.11
C SER A 9 -40.80 10.04 18.84
N ASN A 10 -40.39 9.19 17.89
CA ASN A 10 -41.18 8.88 16.70
C ASN A 10 -42.05 7.63 16.86
N PHE A 11 -41.85 6.88 17.95
CA PHE A 11 -42.48 5.58 18.20
C PHE A 11 -43.48 5.60 19.37
N LEU A 12 -43.29 6.52 20.32
CA LEU A 12 -44.08 6.66 21.53
C LEU A 12 -44.99 7.90 21.45
N ASP A 13 -46.13 7.85 22.14
CA ASP A 13 -47.08 8.97 22.20
C ASP A 13 -46.65 10.02 23.24
N VAL A 14 -45.71 9.66 24.13
CA VAL A 14 -45.17 10.57 25.15
C VAL A 14 -44.04 11.45 24.61
N ASN A 15 -43.91 12.65 25.19
CA ASN A 15 -42.79 13.53 24.89
C ASN A 15 -41.50 13.03 25.57
N VAL A 16 -40.77 12.16 24.88
CA VAL A 16 -39.52 11.51 25.36
C VAL A 16 -38.46 12.49 25.86
N TRP A 17 -38.47 13.75 25.42
CA TRP A 17 -37.52 14.78 25.85
C TRP A 17 -37.88 15.46 27.16
N LYS A 18 -39.14 15.37 27.59
CA LYS A 18 -39.66 16.01 28.81
C LYS A 18 -40.13 15.00 29.86
N SER A 19 -40.40 13.78 29.46
CA SER A 19 -40.84 12.70 30.34
C SER A 19 -39.67 12.07 31.12
N ASP A 20 -39.96 11.55 32.31
CA ASP A 20 -39.00 10.76 33.08
C ASP A 20 -38.85 9.34 32.53
N PHE A 21 -37.82 8.63 33.01
CA PHE A 21 -37.51 7.27 32.56
C PHE A 21 -38.70 6.31 32.77
N THR A 22 -39.39 6.41 33.91
CA THR A 22 -40.53 5.54 34.23
C THR A 22 -41.65 5.70 33.21
N THR A 23 -42.02 6.93 32.87
CA THR A 23 -43.05 7.24 31.89
C THR A 23 -42.67 6.72 30.51
N ILE A 24 -41.43 6.93 30.08
CA ILE A 24 -40.92 6.47 28.78
C ILE A 24 -40.91 4.94 28.70
N LYS A 25 -40.46 4.29 29.77
CA LYS A 25 -40.42 2.82 29.89
C LYS A 25 -41.82 2.23 29.82
N ASP A 26 -42.77 2.77 30.58
CA ASP A 26 -44.13 2.22 30.64
C ASP A 26 -44.86 2.39 29.29
N ASP A 27 -44.65 3.51 28.60
CA ASP A 27 -45.21 3.73 27.26
C ASP A 27 -44.55 2.81 26.20
N PHE A 28 -43.24 2.56 26.33
CA PHE A 28 -42.55 1.58 25.51
C PHE A 28 -43.08 0.15 25.74
N LEU A 29 -43.27 -0.27 26.98
CA LEU A 29 -43.81 -1.61 27.29
C LEU A 29 -45.25 -1.77 26.75
N LYS A 30 -46.06 -0.71 26.80
CA LYS A 30 -47.40 -0.70 26.19
C LYS A 30 -47.34 -0.82 24.66
N SER A 31 -46.49 -0.04 24.00
CA SER A 31 -46.39 -0.03 22.53
C SER A 31 -45.88 -1.36 21.94
N ILE A 32 -45.03 -2.09 22.67
CA ILE A 32 -44.61 -3.45 22.26
C ILE A 32 -45.59 -4.56 22.73
N LYS A 33 -46.70 -4.19 23.38
CA LYS A 33 -47.70 -5.12 23.95
C LYS A 33 -47.08 -6.14 24.90
N PHE A 34 -46.22 -5.66 25.81
CA PHE A 34 -45.45 -6.52 26.70
C PHE A 34 -46.30 -7.46 27.58
N GLU A 35 -47.49 -7.02 28.00
CA GLU A 35 -48.41 -7.89 28.75
C GLU A 35 -48.92 -9.08 27.92
N GLU A 36 -49.15 -8.92 26.60
CA GLU A 36 -49.50 -10.04 25.71
C GLU A 36 -48.31 -11.01 25.53
N LEU A 37 -47.06 -10.51 25.62
CA LEU A 37 -45.85 -11.34 25.59
C LEU A 37 -45.68 -12.15 26.89
N LYS A 38 -46.05 -11.57 28.03
CA LYS A 38 -46.12 -12.28 29.33
C LYS A 38 -47.22 -13.31 29.38
N GLU A 39 -48.39 -12.96 28.83
CA GLU A 39 -49.58 -13.79 28.93
C GLU A 39 -49.55 -15.00 28.02
N LYS A 40 -48.77 -15.05 26.92
CA LYS A 40 -48.73 -16.20 25.99
C LYS A 40 -48.32 -17.52 26.70
N PRO A 41 -49.24 -18.48 26.95
CA PRO A 41 -48.88 -19.80 27.44
C PRO A 41 -49.13 -20.88 26.36
N LEU A 42 -48.11 -21.70 26.13
CA LEU A 42 -48.23 -23.16 25.90
C LEU A 42 -48.78 -23.74 24.58
N LEU A 43 -49.26 -22.97 23.58
CA LEU A 43 -49.92 -23.58 22.40
C LEU A 43 -49.12 -23.68 21.09
N LYS A 44 -47.82 -23.33 21.06
CA LYS A 44 -46.99 -23.55 19.86
C LYS A 44 -45.61 -24.12 20.18
N GLU A 45 -45.13 -24.97 19.28
CA GLU A 45 -43.86 -25.72 19.23
C GLU A 45 -42.79 -25.30 20.24
N LYS A 46 -42.19 -26.28 20.93
CA LYS A 46 -41.19 -26.10 22.01
C LYS A 46 -40.13 -25.02 21.73
N ILE A 47 -39.70 -24.83 20.48
CA ILE A 47 -38.68 -23.85 20.07
C ILE A 47 -39.15 -22.40 20.28
N LEU A 48 -40.41 -22.08 20.01
CA LEU A 48 -40.96 -20.72 20.18
C LEU A 48 -41.13 -20.31 21.65
N ILE A 49 -41.37 -21.28 22.53
CA ILE A 49 -41.58 -21.03 23.97
C ILE A 49 -40.28 -20.62 24.67
N TYR A 50 -39.14 -21.19 24.27
CA TYR A 50 -37.84 -20.80 24.82
C TYR A 50 -37.48 -19.36 24.40
N SER A 51 -37.68 -19.02 23.12
CA SER A 51 -37.39 -17.68 22.60
C SER A 51 -38.23 -16.58 23.26
N SER A 52 -39.51 -16.84 23.56
CA SER A 52 -40.38 -15.82 24.20
C SER A 52 -40.08 -15.61 25.68
N LYS A 53 -39.66 -16.66 26.40
CA LYS A 53 -39.27 -16.54 27.81
C LYS A 53 -37.95 -15.78 27.97
N GLU A 54 -36.97 -16.09 27.12
CA GLU A 54 -35.68 -15.38 27.10
C GLU A 54 -35.88 -13.89 26.77
N GLU A 55 -36.75 -13.56 25.81
CA GLU A 55 -37.04 -12.16 25.44
C GLU A 55 -37.78 -11.40 26.55
N VAL A 56 -38.67 -12.05 27.31
CA VAL A 56 -39.34 -11.44 28.47
C VAL A 56 -38.33 -11.19 29.60
N GLU A 57 -37.52 -12.18 29.97
CA GLU A 57 -36.50 -12.02 31.02
C GLU A 57 -35.45 -10.96 30.65
N GLU A 58 -35.06 -10.90 29.37
CA GLU A 58 -34.15 -9.89 28.84
C GLU A 58 -34.73 -8.47 28.99
N ILE A 59 -35.98 -8.26 28.55
CA ILE A 59 -36.65 -6.95 28.65
C ILE A 59 -36.84 -6.53 30.12
N GLU A 60 -37.26 -7.44 31.01
CA GLU A 60 -37.44 -7.12 32.44
C GLU A 60 -36.13 -6.71 33.12
N ASN A 61 -35.03 -7.38 32.80
CA ASN A 61 -33.71 -7.08 33.37
C ASN A 61 -33.17 -5.73 32.85
N ILE A 62 -33.35 -5.46 31.56
CA ILE A 62 -32.88 -4.23 30.90
C ILE A 62 -33.66 -3.00 31.35
N CYS A 63 -34.96 -3.13 31.59
CA CYS A 63 -35.85 -2.06 32.05
C CYS A 63 -35.58 -1.59 33.50
N GLN A 64 -34.65 -2.20 34.21
CA GLN A 64 -34.23 -1.77 35.56
C GLN A 64 -33.28 -0.57 35.53
N ASN A 65 -32.60 -0.32 34.42
CA ASN A 65 -31.56 0.71 34.30
C ASN A 65 -31.74 1.51 33.01
N GLU A 66 -31.89 2.85 33.12
CA GLU A 66 -32.10 3.74 31.97
C GLU A 66 -30.99 3.61 30.90
N LEU A 67 -29.74 3.44 31.31
CA LEU A 67 -28.61 3.28 30.40
C LEU A 67 -28.70 1.97 29.61
N ASN A 68 -29.04 0.86 30.29
CA ASN A 68 -29.20 -0.44 29.63
C ASN A 68 -30.44 -0.45 28.72
N PHE A 69 -31.53 0.18 29.16
CA PHE A 69 -32.73 0.38 28.34
C PHE A 69 -32.41 1.07 27.01
N HIS A 70 -31.73 2.22 27.05
CA HIS A 70 -31.38 2.92 25.80
C HIS A 70 -30.37 2.14 24.94
N LYS A 71 -29.43 1.40 25.54
CA LYS A 71 -28.53 0.50 24.81
C LYS A 71 -29.29 -0.62 24.10
N TYR A 72 -30.26 -1.22 24.77
CA TYR A 72 -31.12 -2.24 24.17
C TYR A 72 -31.90 -1.70 22.99
N ILE A 73 -32.50 -0.51 23.10
CA ILE A 73 -33.22 0.11 21.98
C ILE A 73 -32.29 0.30 20.78
N CYS A 74 -31.09 0.86 21.00
CA CYS A 74 -30.09 1.05 19.95
C CYS A 74 -29.67 -0.29 19.31
N ASN A 75 -29.43 -1.32 20.10
CA ASN A 75 -29.00 -2.62 19.58
C ASN A 75 -30.14 -3.34 18.85
N LYS A 76 -31.30 -3.52 19.50
CA LYS A 76 -32.43 -4.30 18.98
C LYS A 76 -33.07 -3.68 17.73
N TYR A 77 -33.28 -2.36 17.74
CA TYR A 77 -34.04 -1.69 16.68
C TYR A 77 -33.17 -0.96 15.65
N LEU A 78 -31.96 -0.54 16.03
CA LEU A 78 -31.05 0.19 15.14
C LEU A 78 -29.79 -0.60 14.79
N ASN A 79 -29.58 -1.79 15.38
CA ASN A 79 -28.39 -2.63 15.21
C ASN A 79 -27.08 -1.90 15.61
N LEU A 80 -27.17 -0.89 16.49
CA LEU A 80 -26.04 -0.09 16.96
C LEU A 80 -25.51 -0.64 18.28
N GLU A 81 -24.26 -1.13 18.28
CA GLU A 81 -23.54 -1.56 19.48
C GLU A 81 -22.88 -0.41 20.24
N LYS A 82 -22.50 0.64 19.49
CA LYS A 82 -21.82 1.83 20.00
C LYS A 82 -22.61 3.08 19.69
N GLU A 83 -22.38 4.14 20.46
CA GLU A 83 -22.94 5.46 20.18
C GLU A 83 -22.13 6.14 19.05
N PRO A 84 -22.76 6.53 17.92
CA PRO A 84 -22.08 7.19 16.80
C PRO A 84 -21.28 8.43 17.20
N LYS A 85 -21.74 9.19 18.18
CA LYS A 85 -21.00 10.34 18.71
C LYS A 85 -19.64 9.95 19.28
N ASP A 86 -19.59 8.86 20.05
CA ASP A 86 -18.35 8.41 20.70
C ASP A 86 -17.38 7.84 19.67
N GLU A 87 -17.88 7.08 18.70
CA GLU A 87 -17.06 6.57 17.59
C GLU A 87 -16.54 7.72 16.72
N LEU A 88 -17.38 8.70 16.40
CA LEU A 88 -16.99 9.88 15.63
C LEU A 88 -15.90 10.70 16.36
N LEU A 89 -16.05 10.92 17.67
CA LEU A 89 -15.02 11.57 18.50
C LEU A 89 -13.72 10.77 18.53
N SER A 90 -13.79 9.44 18.61
CA SER A 90 -12.61 8.57 18.54
C SER A 90 -11.89 8.71 17.19
N VAL A 91 -12.63 8.75 16.10
CA VAL A 91 -12.10 8.91 14.75
C VAL A 91 -11.45 10.28 14.58
N TYR A 92 -12.09 11.38 15.02
CA TYR A 92 -11.47 12.71 15.03
C TYR A 92 -10.19 12.75 15.87
N GLY A 93 -10.16 12.06 17.03
CA GLY A 93 -8.98 11.95 17.86
C GLY A 93 -7.79 11.31 17.12
N LYS A 94 -8.04 10.22 16.39
CA LYS A 94 -7.03 9.54 15.57
C LYS A 94 -6.54 10.42 14.42
N ILE A 95 -7.46 11.02 13.68
CA ILE A 95 -7.13 11.91 12.56
C ILE A 95 -6.27 13.09 13.02
N ARG A 96 -6.61 13.67 14.19
CA ARG A 96 -5.81 14.74 14.77
C ARG A 96 -4.37 14.29 15.04
N CYS A 97 -4.17 13.11 15.63
CA CYS A 97 -2.82 12.58 15.86
C CYS A 97 -2.06 12.37 14.54
N ASP A 98 -2.72 11.82 13.53
CA ASP A 98 -2.12 11.57 12.22
C ASP A 98 -1.71 12.88 11.52
N ILE A 99 -2.57 13.92 11.57
CA ILE A 99 -2.24 15.24 11.02
C ILE A 99 -1.05 15.86 11.74
N ILE A 100 -0.97 15.73 13.07
CA ILE A 100 0.16 16.23 13.86
C ILE A 100 1.45 15.53 13.42
N GLU A 101 1.46 14.19 13.31
CA GLU A 101 2.66 13.44 12.88
C GLU A 101 3.08 13.81 11.46
N ILE A 102 2.13 14.04 10.55
CA ILE A 102 2.41 14.49 9.17
C ILE A 102 3.03 15.90 9.19
N ASP A 103 2.50 16.81 10.01
CA ASP A 103 3.03 18.18 10.12
C ASP A 103 4.44 18.19 10.73
N GLU A 104 4.69 17.40 11.77
CA GLU A 104 6.03 17.20 12.33
C GLU A 104 7.00 16.62 11.28
N THR A 105 6.54 15.68 10.47
CA THR A 105 7.34 15.07 9.38
C THR A 105 7.64 16.11 8.29
N LEU A 106 6.67 16.93 7.89
CA LEU A 106 6.86 17.99 6.89
C LEU A 106 7.83 19.06 7.39
N ASP A 107 7.74 19.44 8.66
CA ASP A 107 8.65 20.39 9.29
C ASP A 107 10.08 19.85 9.36
N ASP A 108 10.25 18.58 9.72
CA ASP A 108 11.57 17.91 9.72
C ASP A 108 12.18 17.85 8.32
N ILE A 109 11.39 17.46 7.32
CA ILE A 109 11.81 17.44 5.91
C ILE A 109 12.23 18.85 5.46
N GLN A 110 11.46 19.88 5.81
CA GLN A 110 11.78 21.25 5.42
C GLN A 110 13.09 21.73 6.06
N LYS A 111 13.30 21.46 7.36
CA LYS A 111 14.56 21.75 8.05
C LYS A 111 15.75 21.09 7.35
N GLN A 112 15.63 19.80 7.00
CA GLN A 112 16.70 19.09 6.27
C GLN A 112 16.96 19.71 4.89
N ILE A 113 15.93 20.11 4.14
CA ILE A 113 16.08 20.77 2.84
C ILE A 113 16.79 22.12 2.98
N ASP A 114 16.44 22.90 4.00
CA ASP A 114 17.04 24.21 4.27
C ASP A 114 18.50 24.08 4.68
N GLU A 115 18.84 23.10 5.52
CA GLU A 115 20.23 22.77 5.89
C GLU A 115 21.07 22.38 4.67
N ILE A 116 20.57 21.51 3.81
CA ILE A 116 21.25 21.10 2.57
C ILE A 116 21.48 22.32 1.66
N THR A 117 20.46 23.18 1.53
CA THR A 117 20.53 24.37 0.68
C THR A 117 21.51 25.40 1.25
N LYS A 118 21.59 25.54 2.58
CA LYS A 118 22.53 26.43 3.28
C LYS A 118 23.97 25.93 3.20
N ASN A 119 24.19 24.63 3.39
CA ASN A 119 25.51 24.02 3.34
C ASN A 119 26.06 23.94 1.91
N ASN A 120 25.18 23.98 0.90
CA ASN A 120 25.49 23.96 -0.52
C ASN A 120 26.45 22.84 -0.95
N LYS A 121 26.40 21.70 -0.26
CA LYS A 121 27.20 20.52 -0.59
C LYS A 121 26.56 19.80 -1.78
N THR A 122 27.31 19.69 -2.87
CA THR A 122 26.82 19.12 -4.13
C THR A 122 26.27 17.69 -3.96
N ASP A 123 26.93 16.86 -3.15
CA ASP A 123 26.52 15.48 -2.92
C ASP A 123 25.16 15.40 -2.21
N GLU A 124 24.96 16.20 -1.16
CA GLU A 124 23.68 16.24 -0.43
C GLU A 124 22.53 16.78 -1.31
N ILE A 125 22.83 17.74 -2.18
CA ILE A 125 21.88 18.30 -3.15
C ILE A 125 21.46 17.24 -4.19
N GLN A 126 22.39 16.39 -4.63
CA GLN A 126 22.09 15.39 -5.65
C GLN A 126 21.45 14.12 -5.06
N GLU A 127 21.88 13.68 -3.87
CA GLU A 127 21.44 12.42 -3.29
C GLU A 127 20.24 12.57 -2.37
N LYS A 128 20.28 13.52 -1.42
CA LYS A 128 19.28 13.61 -0.35
C LYS A 128 18.09 14.50 -0.72
N LYS A 129 18.35 15.66 -1.34
CA LYS A 129 17.30 16.63 -1.66
C LYS A 129 16.16 16.05 -2.54
N PRO A 130 16.41 15.24 -3.59
CA PRO A 130 15.32 14.66 -4.38
C PRO A 130 14.43 13.69 -3.59
N ILE A 131 15.01 12.93 -2.65
CA ILE A 131 14.28 12.02 -1.77
C ILE A 131 13.37 12.84 -0.86
N LEU A 132 13.92 13.86 -0.19
CA LEU A 132 13.16 14.73 0.70
C LEU A 132 12.00 15.43 -0.01
N LEU A 133 12.23 15.96 -1.22
CA LEU A 133 11.16 16.57 -2.02
C LEU A 133 10.06 15.57 -2.41
N TYR A 134 10.44 14.34 -2.75
CA TYR A 134 9.46 13.29 -3.02
C TYR A 134 8.59 12.99 -1.80
N TYR A 135 9.19 12.81 -0.61
CA TYR A 135 8.44 12.57 0.62
C TYR A 135 7.64 13.80 1.07
N GLN A 136 8.12 15.01 0.81
CA GLN A 136 7.37 16.24 1.06
C GLN A 136 6.06 16.26 0.27
N GLU A 137 6.13 16.00 -1.04
CA GLU A 137 4.95 15.94 -1.90
C GLU A 137 4.03 14.76 -1.53
N HIS A 138 4.61 13.62 -1.12
CA HIS A 138 3.82 12.46 -0.69
C HIS A 138 3.02 12.74 0.59
N ASN A 139 3.61 13.44 1.57
CA ASN A 139 2.96 13.85 2.80
C ASN A 139 1.88 14.92 2.55
N LYS A 140 2.13 15.90 1.66
CA LYS A 140 1.12 16.89 1.28
C LYS A 140 -0.13 16.23 0.69
N ARG A 141 0.05 15.30 -0.25
CA ARG A 141 -1.07 14.57 -0.87
C ARG A 141 -1.87 13.76 0.15
N VAL A 142 -1.22 13.13 1.13
CA VAL A 142 -1.94 12.36 2.15
C VAL A 142 -2.68 13.27 3.12
N LYS A 143 -2.14 14.47 3.39
CA LYS A 143 -2.85 15.50 4.16
C LYS A 143 -4.13 15.93 3.44
N ASP A 144 -4.07 16.13 2.12
CA ASP A 144 -5.24 16.42 1.30
C ASP A 144 -6.25 15.27 1.30
N GLU A 145 -5.79 14.02 1.24
CA GLU A 145 -6.63 12.81 1.35
C GLU A 145 -7.37 12.76 2.70
N ILE A 146 -6.68 13.05 3.81
CA ILE A 146 -7.28 13.10 5.14
C ILE A 146 -8.32 14.22 5.24
N LEU A 147 -8.03 15.40 4.67
CA LEU A 147 -8.96 16.52 4.66
C LEU A 147 -10.22 16.20 3.84
N GLU A 148 -10.08 15.47 2.74
CA GLU A 148 -11.22 15.04 1.94
C GLU A 148 -12.08 14.01 2.69
N PHE A 149 -11.43 13.05 3.35
CA PHE A 149 -12.11 12.09 4.23
C PHE A 149 -12.88 12.79 5.36
N LEU A 150 -12.26 13.79 5.99
CA LEU A 150 -12.89 14.60 7.04
C LEU A 150 -14.13 15.35 6.56
N LYS A 151 -14.16 15.79 5.29
CA LYS A 151 -15.28 16.54 4.72
C LYS A 151 -16.45 15.64 4.32
N ASN A 152 -16.16 14.49 3.71
CA ASN A 152 -17.18 13.72 3.00
C ASN A 152 -17.55 12.39 3.67
N ASP A 153 -16.62 11.77 4.39
CA ASP A 153 -16.70 10.34 4.71
C ASP A 153 -16.67 10.03 6.21
N VAL A 154 -16.20 10.96 7.05
CA VAL A 154 -15.96 10.72 8.49
C VAL A 154 -17.23 10.30 9.24
N GLU A 155 -18.37 10.93 8.96
CA GLU A 155 -19.65 10.63 9.61
C GLU A 155 -20.16 9.23 9.22
N ASN A 156 -20.11 8.92 7.93
CA ASN A 156 -20.49 7.61 7.40
C ASN A 156 -19.59 6.52 7.96
N TYR A 157 -18.27 6.74 7.96
CA TYR A 157 -17.29 5.82 8.54
C TYR A 157 -17.57 5.55 10.03
N ALA A 158 -17.83 6.61 10.81
CA ALA A 158 -18.13 6.46 12.24
C ALA A 158 -19.42 5.66 12.44
N LEU A 159 -20.48 5.99 11.70
CA LEU A 159 -21.76 5.27 11.76
C LEU A 159 -21.60 3.78 11.41
N PHE A 160 -20.87 3.47 10.33
CA PHE A 160 -20.65 2.09 9.91
C PHE A 160 -19.90 1.26 10.95
N ASN A 161 -19.00 1.88 11.71
CA ASN A 161 -18.27 1.21 12.80
C ASN A 161 -19.09 1.02 14.08
N CYS A 162 -20.31 1.56 14.14
CA CYS A 162 -21.22 1.34 15.26
C CYS A 162 -22.12 0.12 15.09
N TYR A 163 -22.23 -0.46 13.88
CA TYR A 163 -23.12 -1.61 13.64
C TYR A 163 -22.51 -2.95 14.13
N GLY A 164 -23.34 -3.77 14.79
CA GLY A 164 -22.90 -5.03 15.42
C GLY A 164 -22.78 -6.27 14.53
N ASN A 165 -23.31 -6.22 13.30
CA ASN A 165 -23.32 -7.37 12.40
C ASN A 165 -22.56 -7.13 11.08
N SER A 166 -21.80 -8.14 10.66
CA SER A 166 -20.72 -8.04 9.68
C SER A 166 -21.17 -7.67 8.27
N ILE A 167 -22.45 -7.84 7.89
CA ILE A 167 -22.90 -7.58 6.51
C ILE A 167 -22.83 -6.09 6.18
N MET A 168 -23.42 -5.22 7.01
CA MET A 168 -23.29 -3.76 6.87
C MET A 168 -21.83 -3.32 6.96
N ARG A 169 -21.06 -3.89 7.90
CA ARG A 169 -19.63 -3.62 8.05
C ARG A 169 -18.77 -4.11 6.87
N SER A 170 -19.21 -5.18 6.18
CA SER A 170 -18.53 -5.77 5.02
C SER A 170 -18.90 -5.11 3.70
N ILE A 171 -20.10 -4.53 3.59
CA ILE A 171 -20.52 -3.72 2.44
C ILE A 171 -19.88 -2.33 2.55
N ALA A 172 -19.77 -1.80 3.77
CA ALA A 172 -19.06 -0.57 4.07
C ALA A 172 -17.56 -0.83 4.31
N THR A 173 -16.83 -1.27 3.28
CA THR A 173 -15.36 -1.23 3.29
C THR A 173 -14.84 0.20 3.13
N SER A 174 -15.38 1.16 3.87
CA SER A 174 -14.84 2.51 3.92
C SER A 174 -13.46 2.44 4.56
N LYS A 175 -12.43 2.37 3.73
CA LYS A 175 -11.05 2.55 4.18
C LYS A 175 -10.94 3.97 4.71
N LEU A 176 -10.34 4.13 5.89
CA LEU A 176 -10.18 5.43 6.54
C LEU A 176 -9.41 6.40 5.60
N TYR A 177 -8.13 6.13 5.37
CA TYR A 177 -7.25 6.77 4.38
C TYR A 177 -5.93 5.98 4.37
N ASN A 178 -5.07 6.18 3.37
CA ASN A 178 -3.86 5.39 3.18
C ASN A 178 -2.86 5.52 4.34
N TYR A 179 -2.70 6.73 4.91
CA TYR A 179 -1.77 7.00 6.01
C TYR A 179 -2.02 6.10 7.22
N PHE A 180 -3.29 5.93 7.61
CA PHE A 180 -3.70 5.14 8.78
C PHE A 180 -3.15 3.70 8.76
N TRP A 181 -3.05 3.10 7.57
CA TRP A 181 -2.59 1.71 7.43
C TRP A 181 -1.08 1.57 7.32
N LYS A 182 -0.39 2.62 6.86
CA LYS A 182 1.05 2.57 6.53
C LYS A 182 1.76 3.90 6.82
N PRO A 183 1.79 4.37 8.09
CA PRO A 183 2.40 5.67 8.42
C PRO A 183 3.90 5.69 8.08
N ASN A 184 4.60 4.57 8.26
CA ASN A 184 6.02 4.44 7.94
C ASN A 184 6.35 4.62 6.44
N ALA A 185 5.36 4.47 5.54
CA ALA A 185 5.59 4.69 4.11
C ALA A 185 5.76 6.18 3.76
N TYR A 186 5.44 7.08 4.68
CA TYR A 186 5.53 8.54 4.51
C TYR A 186 6.77 9.15 5.16
N LYS A 187 7.59 8.34 5.85
CA LYS A 187 8.86 8.76 6.43
C LYS A 187 9.98 8.62 5.39
N PRO A 188 10.91 9.58 5.27
CA PRO A 188 12.02 9.48 4.33
C PRO A 188 12.84 8.20 4.51
N ILE A 189 12.86 7.36 3.48
CA ILE A 189 13.71 6.17 3.41
C ILE A 189 14.73 6.38 2.30
N TYR A 190 16.00 6.20 2.64
CA TYR A 190 17.10 6.26 1.70
C TYR A 190 17.37 4.85 1.15
N PRO A 191 17.10 4.57 -0.14
CA PRO A 191 17.29 3.25 -0.68
C PRO A 191 18.77 2.86 -0.68
N ASN A 192 19.06 1.62 -0.28
CA ASN A 192 20.39 1.03 -0.41
C ASN A 192 20.67 0.68 -1.88
N ASP A 193 21.93 0.71 -2.26
CA ASP A 193 22.46 0.27 -3.56
C ASP A 193 22.15 -1.21 -3.86
N LEU A 194 21.77 -1.99 -2.84
CA LEU A 194 21.41 -3.40 -2.94
C LEU A 194 19.89 -3.67 -2.95
N ALA A 195 19.04 -2.65 -2.82
CA ALA A 195 17.61 -2.81 -2.48
C ALA A 195 16.79 -3.66 -3.46
N ASN A 196 17.11 -3.59 -4.75
CA ASN A 196 16.46 -4.36 -5.82
C ASN A 196 17.24 -5.63 -6.21
N LYS A 197 18.32 -5.95 -5.50
CA LYS A 197 19.24 -7.05 -5.81
C LYS A 197 19.00 -8.19 -4.81
N PHE A 198 19.42 -9.39 -5.21
CA PHE A 198 19.42 -10.57 -4.32
C PHE A 198 18.05 -10.95 -3.74
N SER A 199 16.96 -10.76 -4.50
CA SER A 199 15.59 -11.08 -4.06
C SER A 199 15.38 -12.54 -3.62
N ASN A 200 16.29 -13.44 -4.00
CA ASN A 200 16.26 -14.86 -3.65
C ASN A 200 17.00 -15.19 -2.35
N LEU A 201 17.68 -14.23 -1.71
CA LEU A 201 18.38 -14.47 -0.45
C LEU A 201 17.43 -14.43 0.74
N ILE A 202 17.73 -15.27 1.73
CA ILE A 202 17.06 -15.23 3.04
C ILE A 202 17.51 -13.96 3.77
N LEU A 203 16.62 -13.37 4.57
CA LEU A 203 16.86 -12.09 5.25
C LEU A 203 18.16 -12.05 6.08
N VAL A 204 18.55 -13.17 6.69
CA VAL A 204 19.79 -13.28 7.48
C VAL A 204 21.02 -13.10 6.59
N ASP A 205 21.06 -13.79 5.45
CA ASP A 205 22.17 -13.70 4.49
C ASP A 205 22.22 -12.32 3.84
N PHE A 206 21.06 -11.73 3.55
CA PHE A 206 20.99 -10.37 3.03
C PHE A 206 21.52 -9.33 4.02
N ARG A 207 21.20 -9.46 5.32
CA ARG A 207 21.76 -8.58 6.35
C ARG A 207 23.27 -8.73 6.49
N TYR A 208 23.77 -9.96 6.45
CA TYR A 208 25.22 -10.23 6.42
C TYR A 208 25.88 -9.57 5.20
N LEU A 209 25.24 -9.66 4.03
CA LEU A 209 25.74 -9.02 2.82
C LEU A 209 25.77 -7.49 2.92
N CYS A 210 24.74 -6.88 3.51
CA CYS A 210 24.72 -5.43 3.77
C CYS A 210 25.88 -5.01 4.69
N ASP A 211 26.13 -5.76 5.77
CA ASP A 211 27.27 -5.52 6.66
C ASP A 211 28.60 -5.58 5.90
N LYS A 212 28.79 -6.58 5.03
CA LYS A 212 29.97 -6.68 4.17
C LYS A 212 30.08 -5.54 3.17
N TYR A 213 28.97 -5.09 2.59
CA TYR A 213 28.97 -3.95 1.67
C TYR A 213 29.49 -2.66 2.34
N GLU A 214 29.12 -2.44 3.61
CA GLU A 214 29.51 -1.25 4.36
C GLU A 214 30.92 -1.36 4.95
N ASN A 215 31.28 -2.52 5.51
CA ASN A 215 32.47 -2.68 6.35
C ASN A 215 33.63 -3.43 5.67
N ASP A 216 33.38 -4.22 4.62
CA ASP A 216 34.39 -5.08 3.99
C ASP A 216 34.13 -5.29 2.49
N LYS A 217 34.49 -4.27 1.70
CA LYS A 217 34.29 -4.25 0.25
C LYS A 217 34.92 -5.43 -0.49
N ASN A 218 36.04 -5.96 -0.01
CA ASN A 218 36.71 -7.07 -0.68
C ASN A 218 35.90 -8.36 -0.51
N ALA A 219 35.48 -8.68 0.71
CA ALA A 219 34.60 -9.83 0.95
C ALA A 219 33.27 -9.69 0.21
N PHE A 220 32.71 -8.48 0.14
CA PHE A 220 31.51 -8.20 -0.66
C PHE A 220 31.72 -8.51 -2.15
N ARG A 221 32.84 -8.06 -2.74
CA ARG A 221 33.16 -8.31 -4.16
C ARG A 221 33.32 -9.80 -4.45
N ASP A 222 33.97 -10.54 -3.56
CA ASP A 222 34.12 -11.98 -3.71
C ASP A 222 32.78 -12.70 -3.62
N TYR A 223 31.92 -12.29 -2.67
CA TYR A 223 30.55 -12.79 -2.59
C TYR A 223 29.76 -12.50 -3.88
N LEU A 224 29.81 -11.26 -4.38
CA LEU A 224 29.07 -10.83 -5.56
C LEU A 224 29.46 -11.66 -6.80
N LYS A 225 30.77 -11.85 -7.04
CA LYS A 225 31.27 -12.70 -8.13
C LYS A 225 30.81 -14.14 -8.00
N ASN A 226 30.90 -14.70 -6.78
CA ASN A 226 30.44 -16.05 -6.50
C ASN A 226 28.93 -16.19 -6.70
N TYR A 227 28.14 -15.21 -6.25
CA TYR A 227 26.69 -15.19 -6.43
C TYR A 227 26.31 -15.19 -7.91
N ILE A 228 26.95 -14.33 -8.71
CA ILE A 228 26.70 -14.24 -10.17
C ILE A 228 27.01 -15.56 -10.86
N LYS A 229 28.12 -16.21 -10.47
CA LYS A 229 28.55 -17.49 -11.02
C LYS A 229 27.64 -18.65 -10.59
N VAL A 230 27.33 -18.77 -9.30
CA VAL A 230 26.52 -19.88 -8.76
C VAL A 230 25.08 -19.83 -9.27
N ASN A 231 24.53 -18.63 -9.46
CA ASN A 231 23.17 -18.46 -9.97
C ASN A 231 23.11 -18.33 -11.50
N ASP A 232 24.24 -18.49 -12.20
CA ASP A 232 24.36 -18.37 -13.66
C ASP A 232 23.59 -17.16 -14.21
N ILE A 233 23.79 -15.97 -13.61
CA ILE A 233 22.95 -14.79 -13.87
C ILE A 233 22.94 -14.42 -15.36
N VAL A 234 24.10 -14.46 -16.02
CA VAL A 234 24.22 -14.16 -17.46
C VAL A 234 23.37 -15.12 -18.29
N TYR A 235 23.44 -16.42 -18.01
CA TYR A 235 22.62 -17.42 -18.69
C TYR A 235 21.12 -17.21 -18.41
N CYS A 236 20.77 -16.88 -17.16
CA CYS A 236 19.40 -16.57 -16.78
C CYS A 236 18.84 -15.38 -17.59
N ILE A 237 19.62 -14.30 -17.75
CA ILE A 237 19.22 -13.15 -18.59
C ILE A 237 19.03 -13.60 -20.05
N LYS A 238 19.99 -14.32 -20.64
CA LYS A 238 19.88 -14.86 -22.02
C LYS A 238 18.61 -15.70 -22.20
N ASN A 239 18.27 -16.51 -21.21
CA ASN A 239 17.05 -17.34 -21.22
C ASN A 239 15.77 -16.50 -21.12
N LEU A 240 15.75 -15.43 -20.32
CA LEU A 240 14.62 -14.51 -20.22
C LEU A 240 14.36 -13.78 -21.55
N ILE A 241 15.44 -13.34 -22.22
CA ILE A 241 15.38 -12.66 -23.53
C ILE A 241 14.62 -13.49 -24.56
N ASN A 242 14.93 -14.78 -24.64
CA ASN A 242 14.31 -15.69 -25.60
C ASN A 242 12.85 -16.07 -25.27
N LYS A 243 12.36 -15.76 -24.06
CA LYS A 243 11.02 -16.17 -23.58
C LYS A 243 9.96 -15.08 -23.68
N HIS A 244 10.37 -13.82 -23.68
CA HIS A 244 9.47 -12.68 -23.81
C HIS A 244 9.37 -12.22 -25.26
N HIS A 245 8.26 -11.55 -25.62
CA HIS A 245 8.04 -11.07 -26.98
C HIS A 245 8.60 -9.65 -27.22
N LEU A 246 8.84 -8.87 -26.16
CA LEU A 246 9.49 -7.55 -26.24
C LEU A 246 11.02 -7.61 -26.37
N LEU A 247 11.65 -8.54 -25.65
CA LEU A 247 13.11 -8.62 -25.59
C LEU A 247 13.78 -9.02 -26.91
N PRO A 248 13.13 -9.73 -27.87
CA PRO A 248 13.66 -9.98 -29.21
C PRO A 248 14.07 -8.73 -29.98
N GLU A 249 13.34 -7.62 -29.88
CA GLU A 249 13.67 -6.36 -30.56
C GLU A 249 14.94 -5.70 -30.02
N ARG A 250 15.33 -6.05 -28.79
CA ARG A 250 16.58 -5.62 -28.14
C ARG A 250 17.59 -6.74 -27.98
N ASN A 251 17.35 -7.90 -28.59
CA ASN A 251 18.14 -9.11 -28.38
C ASN A 251 19.61 -8.88 -28.74
N ASP A 252 19.86 -8.27 -29.90
CA ASP A 252 21.21 -8.00 -30.37
C ASP A 252 21.99 -7.10 -29.40
N LEU A 253 21.37 -6.02 -28.92
CA LEU A 253 21.97 -5.11 -27.94
C LEU A 253 22.20 -5.78 -26.58
N LEU A 254 21.24 -6.59 -26.11
CA LEU A 254 21.33 -7.28 -24.83
C LEU A 254 22.39 -8.39 -24.86
N VAL A 255 22.41 -9.21 -25.90
CA VAL A 255 23.39 -10.27 -26.10
C VAL A 255 24.79 -9.67 -26.22
N GLU A 256 24.95 -8.59 -26.99
CA GLU A 256 26.24 -7.92 -27.12
C GLU A 256 26.72 -7.35 -25.79
N ALA A 257 25.84 -6.69 -25.02
CA ALA A 257 26.19 -6.21 -23.69
C ALA A 257 26.63 -7.36 -22.76
N LEU A 258 25.94 -8.50 -22.78
CA LEU A 258 26.34 -9.67 -21.99
C LEU A 258 27.67 -10.26 -22.44
N ASN A 259 27.94 -10.31 -23.75
CA ASN A 259 29.23 -10.76 -24.29
C ASN A 259 30.37 -9.83 -23.84
N VAL A 260 30.16 -8.50 -23.90
CA VAL A 260 31.11 -7.49 -23.40
C VAL A 260 31.41 -7.72 -21.91
N TYR A 261 30.39 -8.03 -21.10
CA TYR A 261 30.56 -8.35 -19.69
C TYR A 261 31.36 -9.65 -19.46
N GLU A 262 31.02 -10.72 -20.17
CA GLU A 262 31.70 -12.03 -20.09
C GLU A 262 33.16 -11.94 -20.52
N ASN A 263 33.47 -11.12 -21.53
CA ASN A 263 34.83 -10.87 -22.01
C ASN A 263 35.66 -9.96 -21.09
N GLY A 264 35.11 -9.52 -19.96
CA GLY A 264 35.84 -8.72 -18.97
C GLY A 264 35.92 -7.23 -19.30
N ALA A 265 35.25 -6.75 -20.36
CA ALA A 265 35.18 -5.33 -20.73
C ALA A 265 34.14 -4.58 -19.86
N LYS A 266 34.32 -4.65 -18.54
CA LYS A 266 33.36 -4.24 -17.51
C LYS A 266 32.98 -2.76 -17.55
N ILE A 267 33.90 -1.87 -17.92
CA ILE A 267 33.65 -0.43 -18.04
C ILE A 267 32.70 -0.15 -19.21
N ILE A 268 32.91 -0.82 -20.35
CA ILE A 268 32.05 -0.67 -21.53
C ILE A 268 30.65 -1.19 -21.22
N PHE A 269 30.55 -2.33 -20.53
CA PHE A 269 29.28 -2.85 -20.03
C PHE A 269 28.56 -1.84 -19.13
N ALA A 270 29.26 -1.31 -18.12
CA ALA A 270 28.67 -0.34 -17.20
C ALA A 270 28.19 0.94 -17.90
N ASN A 271 28.81 1.32 -19.02
CA ASN A 271 28.38 2.44 -19.86
C ASN A 271 27.11 2.15 -20.68
N ALA A 272 26.95 0.94 -21.18
CA ALA A 272 25.83 0.59 -22.06
C ALA A 272 24.54 0.22 -21.30
N VAL A 273 24.68 -0.48 -20.18
CA VAL A 273 23.54 -1.11 -19.47
C VAL A 273 22.49 -0.12 -18.97
N PRO A 274 22.83 1.07 -18.43
CA PRO A 274 21.81 2.00 -17.97
C PRO A 274 20.86 2.45 -19.08
N THR A 275 21.38 2.65 -20.29
CA THR A 275 20.56 2.97 -21.49
C THR A 275 19.68 1.80 -21.91
N ILE A 276 20.21 0.57 -21.82
CA ILE A 276 19.44 -0.65 -22.10
C ILE A 276 18.27 -0.80 -21.11
N ILE A 277 18.53 -0.62 -19.81
CA ILE A 277 17.50 -0.66 -18.76
C ILE A 277 16.43 0.40 -19.00
N GLU A 278 16.82 1.64 -19.33
CA GLU A 278 15.87 2.69 -19.68
C GLU A 278 15.04 2.34 -20.93
N GLY A 279 15.65 1.70 -21.93
CA GLY A 279 14.95 1.18 -23.11
C GLY A 279 13.90 0.12 -22.76
N ILE A 280 14.23 -0.82 -21.88
CA ILE A 280 13.26 -1.84 -21.43
C ILE A 280 12.10 -1.20 -20.66
N LEU A 281 12.38 -0.24 -19.78
CA LEU A 281 11.35 0.48 -19.03
C LEU A 281 10.44 1.31 -19.96
N HIS A 282 11.00 1.87 -21.03
CA HIS A 282 10.22 2.53 -22.08
C HIS A 282 9.23 1.56 -22.75
N ASP A 283 9.67 0.37 -23.12
CA ASP A 283 8.81 -0.64 -23.75
C ASP A 283 7.72 -1.15 -22.78
N LEU A 284 8.03 -1.22 -21.48
CA LEU A 284 7.05 -1.53 -20.45
C LEU A 284 5.94 -0.49 -20.35
N CYS A 285 6.26 0.80 -20.53
CA CYS A 285 5.26 1.87 -20.60
C CYS A 285 4.36 1.70 -21.83
N ILE A 286 4.94 1.36 -22.99
CA ILE A 286 4.17 1.09 -24.21
C ILE A 286 3.21 -0.09 -23.99
N LEU A 287 3.69 -1.20 -23.40
CA LEU A 287 2.83 -2.34 -23.05
C LEU A 287 1.71 -2.00 -22.06
N SER A 288 1.94 -0.97 -21.24
CA SER A 288 0.97 -0.48 -20.28
C SER A 288 -0.09 0.43 -20.91
N GLY A 289 0.08 0.81 -22.18
CA GLY A 289 -0.88 1.58 -22.98
C GLY A 289 -0.47 3.02 -23.27
N GLU A 290 0.77 3.41 -23.01
CA GLU A 290 1.27 4.75 -23.34
C GLU A 290 1.55 4.89 -24.85
N ASN A 291 1.39 6.11 -25.38
CA ASN A 291 1.70 6.40 -26.78
C ASN A 291 3.21 6.55 -26.97
N GLU A 292 3.78 5.79 -27.90
CA GLU A 292 5.22 5.78 -28.19
C GLU A 292 5.77 7.17 -28.55
N ASN A 293 5.09 7.90 -29.43
CA ASN A 293 5.57 9.22 -29.89
C ASN A 293 5.59 10.25 -28.77
N GLU A 294 4.59 10.21 -27.88
CA GLU A 294 4.57 11.09 -26.71
C GLU A 294 5.65 10.70 -25.70
N LEU A 295 5.87 9.39 -25.50
CA LEU A 295 6.80 8.84 -24.53
C LEU A 295 8.27 9.16 -24.87
N LEU A 296 8.63 9.24 -26.15
CA LEU A 296 9.96 9.66 -26.61
C LEU A 296 10.38 11.04 -26.10
N SER A 297 9.41 11.95 -25.91
CA SER A 297 9.65 13.29 -25.36
C SER A 297 9.81 13.32 -23.83
N LYS A 298 9.54 12.19 -23.15
CA LYS A 298 9.50 12.10 -21.70
C LYS A 298 10.79 11.53 -21.13
N GLY A 299 11.24 12.11 -20.03
CA GLY A 299 12.43 11.65 -19.31
C GLY A 299 12.22 10.34 -18.53
N PHE A 300 13.32 9.77 -18.08
CA PHE A 300 13.35 8.55 -17.27
C PHE A 300 12.40 8.55 -16.06
N GLN A 301 12.34 9.67 -15.30
CA GLN A 301 11.49 9.75 -14.11
C GLN A 301 10.00 9.58 -14.47
N TYR A 302 9.54 10.17 -15.57
CA TYR A 302 8.15 10.02 -16.01
C TYR A 302 7.80 8.56 -16.29
N LYS A 303 8.72 7.80 -16.90
CA LYS A 303 8.54 6.37 -17.19
C LYS A 303 8.40 5.57 -15.88
N LEU A 304 9.23 5.89 -14.87
CA LEU A 304 9.12 5.28 -13.54
C LEU A 304 7.82 5.62 -12.85
N ASP A 305 7.39 6.88 -12.89
CA ASP A 305 6.14 7.34 -12.26
C ASP A 305 4.94 6.59 -12.83
N LYS A 306 4.90 6.41 -14.17
CA LYS A 306 3.85 5.63 -14.84
C LYS A 306 3.85 4.16 -14.45
N LEU A 307 5.03 3.54 -14.38
CA LEU A 307 5.15 2.13 -14.04
C LEU A 307 4.89 1.87 -12.55
N LYS A 308 5.11 2.86 -11.67
CA LYS A 308 4.89 2.75 -10.24
C LYS A 308 3.45 2.36 -9.91
N ASP A 309 2.49 3.00 -10.57
CA ASP A 309 1.06 2.75 -10.33
C ASP A 309 0.64 1.33 -10.76
N ILE A 310 1.37 0.74 -11.71
CA ILE A 310 1.07 -0.58 -12.29
C ILE A 310 1.80 -1.69 -11.54
N LEU A 311 3.10 -1.54 -11.34
CA LEU A 311 3.99 -2.60 -10.83
C LEU A 311 4.13 -2.52 -9.31
N SER A 312 3.82 -1.37 -8.70
CA SER A 312 3.91 -1.12 -7.26
C SER A 312 5.29 -1.50 -6.72
N TYR A 313 5.36 -2.37 -5.70
CA TYR A 313 6.60 -2.79 -5.06
C TYR A 313 7.55 -3.57 -5.98
N GLU A 314 7.07 -4.19 -7.07
CA GLU A 314 7.92 -4.98 -7.99
C GLU A 314 8.91 -4.10 -8.76
N LEU A 315 8.59 -2.82 -8.94
CA LEU A 315 9.45 -1.88 -9.67
C LEU A 315 10.68 -1.48 -8.86
N TYR A 316 10.65 -1.54 -7.53
CA TYR A 316 11.65 -0.87 -6.67
C TYR A 316 11.83 0.62 -7.04
N TYR A 317 10.70 1.34 -7.10
CA TYR A 317 10.62 2.72 -7.60
C TYR A 317 11.65 3.67 -6.95
N GLU A 318 11.80 3.62 -5.63
CA GLU A 318 12.72 4.47 -4.88
C GLU A 318 14.18 4.21 -5.29
N TYR A 319 14.56 2.94 -5.49
CA TYR A 319 15.89 2.59 -5.97
C TYR A 319 16.17 3.20 -7.34
N TYR A 320 15.27 3.01 -8.30
CA TYR A 320 15.49 3.51 -9.67
C TYR A 320 15.44 5.03 -9.76
N SER A 321 14.54 5.67 -9.01
CA SER A 321 14.37 7.13 -9.02
C SER A 321 15.54 7.85 -8.36
N PHE A 322 16.10 7.27 -7.29
CA PHE A 322 17.07 7.96 -6.44
C PHE A 322 18.50 7.43 -6.59
N LYS A 323 18.73 6.11 -6.49
CA LYS A 323 20.09 5.53 -6.54
C LYS A 323 20.56 5.24 -7.96
N PHE A 324 19.77 4.52 -8.73
CA PHE A 324 20.13 4.17 -10.11
C PHE A 324 20.41 5.42 -10.96
N ARG A 325 19.63 6.49 -10.76
CA ARG A 325 19.85 7.79 -11.40
C ARG A 325 21.26 8.34 -11.18
N LEU A 326 21.81 8.21 -9.98
CA LEU A 326 23.16 8.70 -9.64
C LEU A 326 24.22 7.90 -10.39
N PHE A 327 24.10 6.56 -10.40
CA PHE A 327 25.02 5.69 -11.15
C PHE A 327 24.95 5.97 -12.65
N ARG A 328 23.74 6.07 -13.21
CA ARG A 328 23.52 6.41 -14.62
C ARG A 328 24.19 7.74 -14.98
N ASN A 329 24.04 8.78 -14.16
CA ASN A 329 24.65 10.08 -14.42
C ASN A 329 26.19 10.01 -14.31
N LYS A 330 26.72 9.32 -13.30
CA LYS A 330 28.17 9.12 -13.11
C LYS A 330 28.79 8.42 -14.32
N VAL A 331 28.15 7.35 -14.78
CA VAL A 331 28.50 6.57 -15.97
C VAL A 331 28.43 7.42 -17.23
N ALA A 332 27.34 8.15 -17.47
CA ALA A 332 27.16 8.99 -18.65
C ALA A 332 28.22 10.10 -18.77
N HIS A 333 28.76 10.57 -17.65
CA HIS A 333 29.86 11.54 -17.62
C HIS A 333 31.26 10.91 -17.70
N GLY A 334 31.37 9.59 -17.90
CA GLY A 334 32.64 8.87 -18.03
C GLY A 334 33.45 8.83 -16.74
N ARG A 335 32.83 9.03 -15.57
CA ARG A 335 33.50 9.16 -14.26
C ARG A 335 33.66 7.82 -13.53
N LEU A 336 33.79 6.72 -14.27
CA LEU A 336 34.06 5.40 -13.69
C LEU A 336 35.52 5.31 -13.26
N ASN A 337 35.75 5.18 -11.97
CA ASN A 337 37.09 5.05 -11.40
C ASN A 337 37.39 3.57 -11.11
N LYS A 338 38.67 3.20 -10.94
CA LYS A 338 39.08 1.85 -10.46
C LYS A 338 38.48 1.46 -9.10
N SER A 339 37.96 2.44 -8.34
CA SER A 339 37.25 2.18 -7.08
C SER A 339 35.84 1.62 -7.29
N ASP A 340 35.30 1.66 -8.51
CA ASP A 340 33.94 1.25 -8.86
C ASP A 340 33.89 -0.16 -9.49
N ASP A 341 34.89 -1.00 -9.19
CA ASP A 341 35.03 -2.35 -9.78
C ASP A 341 33.79 -3.24 -9.55
N GLU A 342 33.02 -3.02 -8.48
CA GLU A 342 31.77 -3.74 -8.20
C GLU A 342 30.57 -3.29 -9.04
N LEU A 343 30.58 -2.06 -9.56
CA LEU A 343 29.41 -1.46 -10.21
C LEU A 343 28.93 -2.23 -11.47
N PRO A 344 29.81 -2.72 -12.36
CA PRO A 344 29.41 -3.56 -13.49
C PRO A 344 28.64 -4.82 -13.04
N ASP A 345 29.07 -5.44 -11.96
CA ASP A 345 28.43 -6.65 -11.43
C ASP A 345 27.07 -6.32 -10.78
N LEU A 346 26.96 -5.16 -10.11
CA LEU A 346 25.69 -4.64 -9.62
C LEU A 346 24.71 -4.31 -10.77
N LEU A 347 25.18 -3.67 -11.84
CA LEU A 347 24.37 -3.35 -13.02
C LEU A 347 23.90 -4.59 -13.77
N LEU A 348 24.67 -5.68 -13.73
CA LEU A 348 24.19 -6.98 -14.25
C LEU A 348 22.97 -7.46 -13.46
N LEU A 349 22.99 -7.32 -12.12
CA LEU A 349 21.85 -7.68 -11.28
C LEU A 349 20.64 -6.74 -11.51
N ASP A 350 20.87 -5.45 -11.80
CA ASP A 350 19.79 -4.54 -12.21
C ASP A 350 19.14 -5.00 -13.50
N LEU A 351 19.95 -5.32 -14.51
CA LEU A 351 19.47 -5.83 -15.78
C LEU A 351 18.67 -7.12 -15.59
N TYR A 352 19.16 -8.04 -14.76
CA TYR A 352 18.44 -9.26 -14.42
C TYR A 352 17.08 -8.98 -13.77
N GLN A 353 17.02 -8.06 -12.80
CA GLN A 353 15.77 -7.69 -12.14
C GLN A 353 14.77 -7.09 -13.15
N ILE A 354 15.21 -6.19 -14.02
CA ILE A 354 14.36 -5.56 -15.04
C ILE A 354 13.87 -6.58 -16.08
N CYS A 355 14.73 -7.50 -16.53
CA CYS A 355 14.31 -8.58 -17.42
C CYS A 355 13.24 -9.47 -16.79
N ASN A 356 13.30 -9.72 -15.48
CA ASN A 356 12.24 -10.44 -14.76
C ASN A 356 10.96 -9.61 -14.63
N LEU A 357 11.08 -8.30 -14.39
CA LEU A 357 9.95 -7.39 -14.21
C LEU A 357 9.01 -7.37 -15.42
N ILE A 358 9.55 -7.56 -16.63
CA ILE A 358 8.76 -7.68 -17.86
C ILE A 358 7.74 -8.81 -17.82
N PHE A 359 7.98 -9.86 -17.04
CA PHE A 359 7.05 -10.99 -16.91
C PHE A 359 5.98 -10.78 -15.84
N SER A 360 5.92 -9.60 -15.21
CA SER A 360 4.93 -9.30 -14.18
C SER A 360 3.50 -9.56 -14.68
N THR A 361 2.71 -10.20 -13.82
CA THR A 361 1.28 -10.44 -14.07
C THR A 361 0.46 -9.18 -13.96
N LYS A 362 1.00 -8.08 -13.42
CA LYS A 362 0.30 -6.78 -13.32
C LYS A 362 0.23 -6.06 -14.67
N ILE A 363 1.08 -6.44 -15.63
CA ILE A 363 1.05 -5.92 -16.99
C ILE A 363 -0.12 -6.57 -17.74
N LYS A 364 -1.11 -5.76 -18.14
CA LYS A 364 -2.36 -6.22 -18.76
C LYS A 364 -2.15 -7.15 -19.97
N LEU A 365 -1.13 -6.85 -20.79
CA LEU A 365 -0.83 -7.64 -21.98
C LEU A 365 -0.31 -9.05 -21.64
N ASN A 366 0.45 -9.20 -20.55
CA ASN A 366 0.90 -10.50 -20.07
C ASN A 366 -0.26 -11.37 -19.57
N GLN A 367 -1.24 -10.77 -18.88
CA GLN A 367 -2.44 -11.48 -18.43
C GLN A 367 -3.20 -12.10 -19.63
N LYS A 368 -3.39 -11.33 -20.70
CA LYS A 368 -4.04 -11.82 -21.93
C LYS A 368 -3.27 -12.99 -22.55
N ARG A 369 -1.93 -12.97 -22.53
CA ARG A 369 -1.07 -14.07 -23.01
C ARG A 369 -1.23 -15.35 -22.18
N PHE A 370 -1.35 -15.24 -20.85
CA PHE A 370 -1.60 -16.40 -19.99
C PHE A 370 -2.94 -17.06 -20.32
N VAL A 371 -3.99 -16.26 -20.53
CA VAL A 371 -5.32 -16.76 -20.92
C VAL A 371 -5.26 -17.49 -22.26
N ILE A 372 -4.60 -16.91 -23.27
CA ILE A 372 -4.45 -17.51 -24.61
C ILE A 372 -3.62 -18.81 -24.54
N LYS A 373 -2.50 -18.83 -23.83
CA LYS A 373 -1.68 -20.05 -23.68
C LYS A 373 -2.43 -21.16 -22.93
N LYS A 374 -3.25 -20.81 -21.93
CA LYS A 374 -4.05 -21.78 -21.18
C LYS A 374 -5.18 -22.35 -22.03
N SER A 375 -5.86 -21.51 -22.82
CA SER A 375 -6.91 -21.96 -23.73
C SER A 375 -6.35 -22.83 -24.87
N ILE A 376 -5.20 -22.48 -25.46
CA ILE A 376 -4.54 -23.33 -26.48
C ILE A 376 -4.10 -24.69 -25.91
N LYS A 377 -3.70 -24.77 -24.63
CA LYS A 377 -3.39 -26.05 -23.98
C LYS A 377 -4.63 -26.92 -23.73
N ILE A 378 -5.79 -26.32 -23.49
CA ILE A 378 -7.05 -27.05 -23.30
C ILE A 378 -7.53 -27.69 -24.62
N TYR A 379 -7.25 -27.06 -25.77
CA TYR A 379 -7.59 -27.60 -27.10
C TYR A 379 -6.53 -28.55 -27.69
N LYS A 380 -5.49 -28.93 -26.92
CA LYS A 380 -4.46 -29.91 -27.32
C LYS A 380 -4.56 -31.25 -26.57
N ILE A 381 -5.71 -31.52 -25.95
CA ILE A 381 -6.16 -32.84 -25.47
C ILE A 381 -7.18 -33.33 -26.49
#